data_AF-A0AAW6Q3B4-F1
#
_entry.id   AF-A0AAW6Q3B4-F1
#
_cell.length_a   1.000
_cell.length_b   1.000
_cell.length_c   1.000
_cell.angle_alpha   90.00
_cell.angle_beta   90.00
_cell.angle_gamma   90.00
#
_symmetry.space_group_name_H-M   'P 1'
#
loop_
_entity.id
_entity.type
_entity.pdbx_description
1 polymer ?
#
loop_
_entity_poly.entity_id
_entity_poly.type
_entity_poly.pdbx_seq_one_letter_code
_entity_poly.pdbx_strand_id
1 'polypeptide(L)'
;PQRDWDVNAAAVRALPVLEKIQKESGKASLADIIVLAGVVGVAKAASAAGLSIHVPFAPGRVDARQDQTDIEMFELLEPIADGFRNYRARLDVSTTESLLIDKAQQLTLTAPEMTALVGGMRVLGANFDGSKNGVFTDRVGVLSNDFFVNLLDMR
;
A
#
# COMPACT_ATOMS: atom_id res chain seq x y z
N PRO A 1 -13.76 -10.50 6.75
CA PRO A 1 -14.14 -9.07 6.63
C PRO A 1 -13.25 -8.23 5.71
N GLN A 2 -11.93 -8.44 5.68
CA GLN A 2 -10.95 -7.55 5.00
C GLN A 2 -11.24 -7.20 3.53
N ARG A 3 -11.87 -8.10 2.78
CA ARG A 3 -12.25 -7.87 1.37
C ARG A 3 -13.29 -6.76 1.23
N ASP A 4 -14.11 -6.55 2.25
CA ASP A 4 -15.25 -5.65 2.22
C ASP A 4 -15.00 -4.36 3.04
N TRP A 5 -13.81 -4.17 3.59
CA TRP A 5 -13.43 -2.93 4.29
C TRP A 5 -13.35 -1.74 3.33
N ASP A 6 -13.80 -0.57 3.80
CA ASP A 6 -13.83 0.68 3.03
C ASP A 6 -12.44 1.05 2.46
N VAL A 7 -11.39 0.92 3.28
CA VAL A 7 -10.00 1.22 2.89
C VAL A 7 -9.47 0.33 1.76
N ASN A 8 -10.09 -0.84 1.53
CA ASN A 8 -9.64 -1.82 0.54
C ASN A 8 -10.48 -1.81 -0.75
N ALA A 9 -11.56 -1.02 -0.82
CA ALA A 9 -12.54 -1.05 -1.92
C ALA A 9 -11.92 -0.91 -3.32
N ALA A 10 -10.89 -0.06 -3.49
CA ALA A 10 -10.18 0.06 -4.77
C ALA A 10 -9.19 -1.09 -5.01
N ALA A 11 -8.43 -1.50 -3.99
CA ALA A 11 -7.41 -2.54 -4.10
C ALA A 11 -8.01 -3.92 -4.46
N VAL A 12 -9.19 -4.22 -3.93
CA VAL A 12 -9.93 -5.47 -4.18
C VAL A 12 -10.26 -5.67 -5.67
N ARG A 13 -10.33 -4.59 -6.47
CA ARG A 13 -10.56 -4.67 -7.92
C ARG A 13 -9.43 -5.41 -8.66
N ALA A 14 -8.24 -5.50 -8.08
CA ALA A 14 -7.12 -6.26 -8.66
C ALA A 14 -7.23 -7.77 -8.42
N LEU A 15 -7.94 -8.21 -7.37
CA LEU A 15 -7.97 -9.62 -6.95
C LEU A 15 -8.44 -10.60 -8.05
N PRO A 16 -9.54 -10.35 -8.80
CA PRO A 16 -9.98 -11.30 -9.82
C PRO A 16 -8.93 -11.58 -10.90
N VAL A 17 -8.09 -10.59 -11.22
CA VAL A 17 -6.99 -10.74 -12.19
C VAL A 17 -5.87 -11.60 -11.59
N LEU A 18 -5.51 -11.35 -10.34
CA LEU A 18 -4.48 -12.12 -9.64
C LEU A 18 -4.91 -13.58 -9.42
N GLU A 19 -6.18 -13.81 -9.07
CA GLU A 19 -6.79 -15.15 -8.96
C GLU A 19 -6.76 -15.89 -10.30
N LYS A 20 -7.03 -15.20 -11.42
CA LYS A 20 -6.92 -15.80 -12.75
C LYS A 20 -5.47 -16.22 -13.05
N ILE A 21 -4.49 -15.35 -12.80
CA ILE A 21 -3.06 -15.66 -12.96
C ILE A 21 -2.66 -16.85 -12.07
N GLN A 22 -3.15 -16.89 -10.84
CA GLN A 22 -2.90 -17.98 -9.90
C GLN A 22 -3.41 -19.32 -10.44
N LYS A 23 -4.66 -19.34 -10.95
CA LYS A 23 -5.27 -20.55 -11.53
C LYS A 23 -4.58 -21.03 -12.81
N GLU A 24 -4.22 -20.10 -13.70
CA GLU A 24 -3.52 -20.44 -14.95
C GLU A 24 -2.09 -20.92 -14.70
N SER A 25 -1.40 -20.34 -13.73
CA SER A 25 -0.02 -20.69 -13.40
C SER A 25 0.07 -22.00 -12.61
N GLY A 26 -0.78 -22.17 -11.59
CA GLY A 26 -0.79 -23.34 -10.71
C GLY A 26 0.49 -23.55 -9.87
N LYS A 27 1.38 -22.54 -9.81
CA LYS A 27 2.75 -22.67 -9.26
C LYS A 27 2.99 -21.93 -7.94
N ALA A 28 2.09 -21.06 -7.51
CA ALA A 28 2.25 -20.23 -6.33
C ALA A 28 0.90 -20.01 -5.62
N SER A 29 0.97 -19.67 -4.33
CA SER A 29 -0.20 -19.20 -3.57
C SER A 29 -0.65 -17.83 -4.08
N LEU A 30 -1.93 -17.51 -3.85
CA LEU A 30 -2.44 -16.16 -4.11
C LEU A 30 -1.73 -15.13 -3.21
N ALA A 31 -1.39 -15.49 -1.98
CA ALA A 31 -0.61 -14.66 -1.06
C ALA A 31 0.76 -14.25 -1.64
N ASP A 32 1.50 -15.18 -2.25
CA ASP A 32 2.77 -14.85 -2.91
C ASP A 32 2.55 -14.00 -4.16
N ILE A 33 1.50 -14.27 -4.95
CA ILE A 33 1.18 -13.48 -6.15
C ILE A 33 0.81 -12.04 -5.80
N ILE A 34 0.07 -11.80 -4.72
CA ILE A 34 -0.27 -10.44 -4.24
C ILE A 34 1.00 -9.65 -3.91
N VAL A 35 1.93 -10.24 -3.16
CA VAL A 35 3.21 -9.58 -2.83
C VAL A 35 4.06 -9.38 -4.08
N LEU A 36 4.13 -10.37 -4.96
CA LEU A 36 4.87 -10.29 -6.21
C LEU A 36 4.32 -9.20 -7.15
N ALA A 37 3.01 -8.98 -7.17
CA ALA A 37 2.40 -7.87 -7.91
C ALA A 37 2.91 -6.50 -7.41
N GLY A 38 3.07 -6.34 -6.09
CA GLY A 38 3.69 -5.16 -5.49
C GLY A 38 5.18 -5.02 -5.86
N VAL A 39 5.94 -6.11 -5.80
CA VAL A 39 7.36 -6.16 -6.21
C VAL A 39 7.54 -5.68 -7.66
N VAL A 40 6.72 -6.21 -8.57
CA VAL A 40 6.72 -5.79 -9.98
C VAL A 40 6.35 -4.32 -10.13
N GLY A 41 5.33 -3.85 -9.39
CA GLY A 41 4.91 -2.44 -9.41
C GLY A 41 6.03 -1.48 -9.01
N VAL A 42 6.73 -1.77 -7.90
CA VAL A 42 7.85 -0.94 -7.41
C VAL A 42 9.02 -0.97 -8.39
N ALA A 43 9.43 -2.15 -8.86
CA ALA A 43 10.55 -2.26 -9.81
C ALA A 43 10.26 -1.53 -11.13
N LYS A 44 9.02 -1.60 -11.63
CA LYS A 44 8.57 -0.87 -12.82
C LYS A 44 8.59 0.65 -12.59
N ALA A 45 8.12 1.11 -11.44
CA ALA A 45 8.10 2.53 -11.10
C ALA A 45 9.51 3.13 -10.96
N ALA A 46 10.44 2.39 -10.36
CA ALA A 46 11.84 2.77 -10.29
C ALA A 46 12.48 2.82 -11.69
N SER A 47 12.24 1.80 -12.52
CA SER A 47 12.75 1.76 -13.90
C SER A 47 12.25 2.93 -14.74
N ALA A 48 10.99 3.34 -14.56
CA ALA A 48 10.42 4.51 -15.22
C ALA A 48 11.06 5.84 -14.78
N ALA A 49 11.70 5.86 -13.60
CA ALA A 49 12.49 7.00 -13.12
C ALA A 49 13.93 6.98 -13.63
N GLY A 50 14.31 6.00 -14.47
CA GLY A 50 15.68 5.77 -14.92
C GLY A 50 16.56 5.06 -13.88
N LEU A 51 15.96 4.49 -12.82
CA LEU A 51 16.66 3.82 -11.73
C LEU A 51 16.36 2.32 -11.76
N SER A 52 17.36 1.51 -12.13
CA SER A 52 17.22 0.05 -12.08
C SER A 52 17.56 -0.46 -10.68
N ILE A 53 16.57 -1.02 -9.98
CA ILE A 53 16.75 -1.62 -8.65
C ILE A 53 16.21 -3.05 -8.63
N HIS A 54 16.94 -3.93 -7.95
CA HIS A 54 16.43 -5.26 -7.61
C HIS A 54 15.60 -5.17 -6.33
N VAL A 55 14.31 -5.51 -6.42
CA VAL A 55 13.41 -5.60 -5.26
C VAL A 55 13.37 -7.07 -4.80
N PRO A 56 13.93 -7.42 -3.63
CA PRO A 56 13.98 -8.80 -3.17
C PRO A 56 12.59 -9.40 -2.97
N PHE A 57 12.43 -10.67 -3.35
CA PHE A 57 11.19 -11.42 -3.13
C PHE A 57 11.50 -12.74 -2.43
N ALA A 58 10.82 -13.00 -1.32
CA ALA A 58 10.88 -14.24 -0.58
C ALA A 58 9.56 -15.01 -0.79
N PRO A 59 9.55 -16.13 -1.54
CA PRO A 59 8.36 -16.96 -1.72
C PRO A 59 8.08 -17.84 -0.49
N GLY A 60 6.95 -18.55 -0.51
CA GLY A 60 6.59 -19.56 0.49
C GLY A 60 5.40 -19.16 1.36
N ARG A 61 4.68 -18.08 1.03
CA ARG A 61 3.40 -17.78 1.70
C ARG A 61 2.34 -18.78 1.29
N VAL A 62 1.34 -18.96 2.14
CA VAL A 62 0.23 -19.89 1.92
C VAL A 62 -1.10 -19.16 1.99
N ASP A 63 -2.10 -19.71 1.29
CA ASP A 63 -3.47 -19.18 1.34
C ASP A 63 -4.20 -19.80 2.52
N ALA A 64 -4.57 -18.96 3.50
CA ALA A 64 -5.39 -19.38 4.62
C ALA A 64 -6.84 -19.65 4.18
N ARG A 65 -7.55 -20.49 4.93
CA ARG A 65 -8.95 -20.79 4.64
C ARG A 65 -9.90 -19.95 5.51
N GLN A 66 -11.15 -19.85 5.09
CA GLN A 66 -12.17 -19.10 5.86
C GLN A 66 -12.42 -19.71 7.25
N ASP A 67 -12.32 -21.04 7.40
CA ASP A 67 -12.41 -21.73 8.70
C ASP A 67 -11.24 -21.43 9.65
N GLN A 68 -10.15 -20.85 9.13
CA GLN A 68 -9.01 -20.37 9.93
C GLN A 68 -9.09 -18.87 10.21
N THR A 69 -10.16 -18.20 9.75
CA THR A 69 -10.31 -16.74 9.78
C THR A 69 -11.59 -16.37 10.52
N ASP A 70 -11.49 -16.22 11.84
CA ASP A 70 -12.58 -15.71 12.67
C ASP A 70 -12.86 -14.23 12.34
N ILE A 71 -14.07 -13.94 11.86
CA ILE A 71 -14.46 -12.61 11.40
C ILE A 71 -14.34 -11.60 12.53
N GLU A 72 -14.83 -11.92 13.73
CA GLU A 72 -14.85 -10.98 14.86
C GLU A 72 -13.42 -10.60 15.29
N MET A 73 -12.52 -11.58 15.31
CA MET A 73 -11.12 -11.36 15.62
C MET A 73 -10.41 -10.49 14.57
N PHE A 74 -10.72 -10.68 13.29
CA PHE A 74 -10.11 -9.90 12.22
C PHE A 74 -10.68 -8.49 12.09
N GLU A 75 -11.93 -8.23 12.51
CA GLU A 75 -12.49 -6.87 12.51
C GLU A 75 -11.71 -5.91 13.42
N LEU A 76 -11.08 -6.42 14.48
CA LEU A 76 -10.20 -5.63 15.35
C LEU A 76 -8.98 -5.04 14.62
N LEU A 77 -8.66 -5.58 13.42
CA LEU A 77 -7.54 -5.13 12.60
C LEU A 77 -7.95 -4.07 11.57
N GLU A 78 -9.23 -3.71 11.47
CA GLU A 78 -9.68 -2.66 10.55
C GLU A 78 -9.07 -1.31 10.95
N PRO A 79 -8.33 -0.62 10.06
CA PRO A 79 -7.67 0.61 10.41
C PRO A 79 -8.68 1.77 10.52
N ILE A 80 -8.65 2.50 11.62
CA ILE A 80 -9.36 3.78 11.74
C ILE A 80 -8.71 4.91 10.91
N ALA A 81 -7.44 4.74 10.55
CA ALA A 81 -6.67 5.60 9.64
C ALA A 81 -5.51 4.82 9.01
N ASP A 82 -5.17 5.13 7.76
CA ASP A 82 -3.99 4.63 7.08
C ASP A 82 -3.37 5.79 6.26
N GLY A 83 -2.40 6.48 6.87
CA GLY A 83 -1.75 7.63 6.24
C GLY A 83 -0.89 7.27 5.02
N PHE A 84 -0.45 6.01 4.88
CA PHE A 84 0.29 5.56 3.70
C PHE A 84 -0.58 5.57 2.45
N ARG A 85 -1.89 5.33 2.61
CA ARG A 85 -2.90 5.35 1.53
C ARG A 85 -3.84 6.56 1.59
N ASN A 86 -3.54 7.54 2.44
CA ASN A 86 -4.35 8.74 2.64
C ASN A 86 -5.82 8.46 3.06
N TYR A 87 -6.02 7.50 3.96
CA TYR A 87 -7.34 7.10 4.47
C TYR A 87 -7.56 7.52 5.93
N ARG A 88 -8.76 8.01 6.25
CA ARG A 88 -9.19 8.34 7.62
C ARG A 88 -10.69 8.07 7.75
N ALA A 89 -11.07 7.12 8.60
CA ALA A 89 -12.46 6.68 8.76
C ALA A 89 -13.28 7.64 9.65
N ARG A 90 -12.73 8.05 10.80
CA ARG A 90 -13.42 8.84 11.83
C ARG A 90 -12.61 10.04 12.30
N LEU A 91 -13.25 11.19 12.49
CA LEU A 91 -12.59 12.46 12.81
C LEU A 91 -12.49 12.80 14.31
N ASP A 92 -13.13 12.01 15.17
CA ASP A 92 -13.34 12.29 16.61
C ASP A 92 -12.36 11.57 17.55
N VAL A 93 -11.41 10.79 17.03
CA VAL A 93 -10.52 9.96 17.85
C VAL A 93 -9.22 10.68 18.27
N SER A 94 -8.48 11.22 17.29
CA SER A 94 -7.18 11.88 17.47
C SER A 94 -6.82 12.68 16.21
N THR A 95 -5.71 13.42 16.21
CA THR A 95 -5.23 14.08 14.98
C THR A 95 -4.70 13.04 13.98
N THR A 96 -4.74 13.36 12.68
CA THR A 96 -4.42 12.39 11.62
C THR A 96 -2.93 12.03 11.64
N GLU A 97 -2.07 13.00 11.92
CA GLU A 97 -0.64 12.80 12.08
C GLU A 97 -0.30 11.93 13.29
N SER A 98 -1.00 12.06 14.42
CA SER A 98 -0.81 11.17 15.56
C SER A 98 -1.18 9.71 15.23
N LEU A 99 -2.24 9.49 14.46
CA LEU A 99 -2.61 8.15 14.00
C LEU A 99 -1.63 7.58 12.96
N LEU A 100 -1.01 8.43 12.13
CA LEU A 100 0.07 8.00 11.24
C LEU A 100 1.29 7.52 12.04
N ILE A 101 1.69 8.28 13.08
CA ILE A 101 2.78 7.88 13.97
C ILE A 101 2.46 6.57 14.70
N ASP A 102 1.23 6.43 15.23
CA ASP A 102 0.78 5.19 15.86
C ASP A 102 0.84 3.99 14.90
N LYS A 103 0.36 4.16 13.66
CA LYS A 103 0.41 3.10 12.65
C LYS A 103 1.85 2.73 12.26
N ALA A 104 2.72 3.72 12.11
CA ALA A 104 4.14 3.50 11.83
C ALA A 104 4.84 2.76 12.99
N GLN A 105 4.46 3.09 14.24
CA GLN A 105 4.98 2.42 15.43
C GLN A 105 4.56 0.95 15.48
N GLN A 106 3.29 0.63 15.18
CA GLN A 106 2.82 -0.76 15.06
C GLN A 106 3.57 -1.56 13.99
N LEU A 107 4.03 -0.89 12.93
CA LEU A 107 4.85 -1.49 11.86
C LEU A 107 6.35 -1.47 12.17
N THR A 108 6.77 -1.05 13.38
CA THR A 108 8.17 -0.96 13.83
C THR A 108 9.06 -0.07 12.96
N LEU A 109 8.47 0.92 12.29
CA LEU A 109 9.19 1.83 11.39
C LEU A 109 9.91 2.92 12.18
N THR A 110 11.09 3.29 11.72
CA THR A 110 11.78 4.51 12.11
C THR A 110 11.18 5.73 11.40
N ALA A 111 11.46 6.93 11.91
CA ALA A 111 10.99 8.18 11.28
C ALA A 111 11.48 8.34 9.81
N PRO A 112 12.75 8.04 9.46
CA PRO A 112 13.20 8.06 8.07
C PRO A 112 12.46 7.07 7.17
N GLU A 113 12.22 5.84 7.64
CA GLU A 113 11.51 4.82 6.86
C GLU A 113 10.06 5.21 6.59
N MET A 114 9.35 5.67 7.64
CA MET A 114 8.00 6.21 7.50
C MET A 114 7.96 7.36 6.48
N THR A 115 8.91 8.29 6.57
CA THR A 115 8.99 9.45 5.68
C THR A 115 9.18 9.00 4.23
N ALA A 116 10.16 8.13 3.97
CA ALA A 116 10.44 7.61 2.63
C ALA A 116 9.23 6.87 2.04
N LEU A 117 8.55 6.05 2.84
CA LEU A 117 7.35 5.32 2.43
C LEU A 117 6.21 6.26 2.06
N VAL A 118 5.91 7.27 2.88
CA VAL A 118 4.84 8.23 2.58
C VAL A 118 5.12 8.96 1.26
N GLY A 119 6.33 9.51 1.09
CA GLY A 119 6.68 10.23 -0.14
C GLY A 119 6.62 9.34 -1.40
N GLY A 120 7.13 8.11 -1.30
CA GLY A 120 7.06 7.12 -2.37
C GLY A 120 5.61 6.75 -2.73
N MET A 121 4.78 6.45 -1.74
CA MET A 121 3.37 6.07 -1.96
C MET A 121 2.57 7.19 -2.64
N ARG A 122 2.89 8.46 -2.34
CA ARG A 122 2.25 9.62 -2.98
C ARG A 122 2.58 9.71 -4.47
N VAL A 123 3.85 9.59 -4.87
CA VAL A 123 4.22 9.66 -6.30
C VAL A 123 3.75 8.44 -7.10
N LEU A 124 3.60 7.29 -6.44
CA LEU A 124 3.00 6.10 -7.03
C LEU A 124 1.47 6.23 -7.25
N GLY A 125 0.83 7.23 -6.63
CA GLY A 125 -0.61 7.41 -6.71
C GLY A 125 -1.40 6.34 -5.94
N ALA A 126 -0.83 5.80 -4.87
CA ALA A 126 -1.39 4.67 -4.12
C ALA A 126 -2.43 5.09 -3.05
N ASN A 127 -3.17 6.17 -3.30
CA ASN A 127 -4.27 6.59 -2.42
C ASN A 127 -5.43 5.58 -2.50
N PHE A 128 -6.09 5.32 -1.37
CA PHE A 128 -7.10 4.26 -1.23
C PHE A 128 -8.29 4.43 -2.19
N ASP A 129 -8.64 5.67 -2.54
CA ASP A 129 -9.74 6.05 -3.43
C ASP A 129 -9.28 6.56 -4.81
N GLY A 130 -7.96 6.59 -5.05
CA GLY A 130 -7.37 7.18 -6.25
C GLY A 130 -7.43 8.72 -6.30
N SER A 131 -7.70 9.39 -5.18
CA SER A 131 -7.67 10.86 -5.08
C SER A 131 -6.26 11.42 -5.35
N LYS A 132 -6.20 12.71 -5.69
CA LYS A 132 -4.95 13.42 -5.96
C LYS A 132 -4.35 14.11 -4.73
N ASN A 133 -4.92 13.88 -3.54
CA ASN A 133 -4.45 14.51 -2.31
C ASN A 133 -3.01 14.09 -2.00
N GLY A 134 -2.10 15.07 -1.96
CA GLY A 134 -0.67 14.84 -1.71
C GLY A 134 0.09 14.21 -2.88
N VAL A 135 -0.54 13.98 -4.04
CA VAL A 135 0.13 13.45 -5.25
C VAL A 135 0.82 14.61 -5.96
N PHE A 136 1.95 15.06 -5.41
CA PHE A 136 2.69 16.20 -5.94
C PHE A 136 3.71 15.76 -6.98
N THR A 137 3.23 15.32 -8.14
CA THR A 137 4.04 14.96 -9.31
C THR A 137 3.18 14.98 -10.57
N ASP A 138 3.79 15.28 -11.71
CA ASP A 138 3.15 15.16 -13.03
C ASP A 138 3.32 13.76 -13.65
N ARG A 139 4.13 12.89 -13.02
CA ARG A 139 4.51 11.57 -13.53
C ARG A 139 4.04 10.46 -12.58
N VAL A 140 2.73 10.40 -12.33
CA VAL A 140 2.14 9.42 -11.41
C VAL A 140 2.54 7.99 -11.82
N GLY A 141 3.01 7.21 -10.84
CA GLY A 141 3.50 5.84 -11.06
C GLY A 141 5.01 5.76 -11.35
N VAL A 142 5.71 6.90 -11.40
CA VAL A 142 7.18 6.97 -11.48
C VAL A 142 7.75 7.26 -10.09
N LEU A 143 8.68 6.41 -9.63
CA LEU A 143 9.24 6.54 -8.28
C LEU A 143 10.34 7.60 -8.25
N SER A 144 9.97 8.81 -7.82
CA SER A 144 10.83 9.99 -7.74
C SER A 144 10.74 10.66 -6.34
N ASN A 145 11.54 11.70 -6.11
CA ASN A 145 11.46 12.54 -4.92
C ASN A 145 10.52 13.76 -5.09
N ASP A 146 9.71 13.80 -6.14
CA ASP A 146 8.84 14.94 -6.49
C ASP A 146 7.94 15.38 -5.31
N PHE A 147 7.45 14.43 -4.49
CA PHE A 147 6.65 14.75 -3.30
C PHE A 147 7.34 15.74 -2.37
N PHE A 148 8.62 15.51 -2.06
CA PHE A 148 9.38 16.35 -1.15
C PHE A 148 9.83 17.66 -1.81
N VAL A 149 10.18 17.61 -3.09
CA VAL A 149 10.56 18.81 -3.86
C VAL A 149 9.41 19.82 -3.86
N ASN A 150 8.22 19.36 -4.22
CA ASN A 150 7.04 20.21 -4.34
C ASN A 150 6.45 20.62 -2.98
N LEU A 151 6.55 19.76 -1.95
CA LEU A 151 6.09 20.09 -0.60
C LEU A 151 6.93 21.20 0.06
N LEU A 152 8.23 21.24 -0.25
CA LEU A 152 9.16 22.19 0.33
C LEU A 152 9.38 23.42 -0.56
N ASP A 153 8.73 23.50 -1.71
CA ASP A 153 8.80 24.66 -2.59
C ASP A 153 8.02 25.84 -1.96
N MET A 154 8.66 27.00 -1.92
CA MET A 154 8.13 28.23 -1.35
C MET A 154 7.78 29.28 -2.42
N ARG A 155 7.96 28.92 -3.70
CA ARG A 155 7.71 29.79 -4.84
C ARG A 155 6.30 29.63 -5.40
#